data_AF-A0A967LFS5-F1
#
_entry.id   AF-A0A967LFS5-F1
#
_cell.length_a   1.000
_cell.length_b   1.000
_cell.length_c   1.000
_cell.angle_alpha   90.00
_cell.angle_beta   90.00
_cell.angle_gamma   90.00
#
_symmetry.space_group_name_H-M   'P 1'
#
loop_
_entity.id
_entity.type
_entity.pdbx_description
1 polymer ?
#
loop_
_entity_poly.entity_id
_entity_poly.type
_entity_poly.pdbx_seq_one_letter_code
_entity_poly.pdbx_strand_id
1 'polypeptide(L)' 'IATAEVAVNGVEAGVRVAPPWRFDVTDLLVAGENTLEVTVYNSLSNHYQTEPNLYRGSPESGLFGPVRLLRHGGE' A
#
# COMPACT_ATOMS: atom_id res chain seq x y z
N ILE A 1 -5.43 -11.42 -0.30
CA ILE A 1 -6.23 -10.18 -0.36
C ILE A 1 -5.45 -9.13 0.41
N ALA A 2 -5.26 -7.95 -0.18
CA ALA A 2 -4.56 -6.84 0.44
C ALA A 2 -5.20 -5.53 -0.01
N THR A 3 -5.07 -4.49 0.80
CA THR A 3 -5.50 -3.13 0.48
C THR A 3 -4.39 -2.17 0.88
N ALA A 4 -4.19 -1.12 0.09
CA ALA A 4 -3.29 -0.03 0.42
C ALA A 4 -4.02 1.30 0.25
N GLU A 5 -3.92 2.14 1.27
CA GLU A 5 -4.30 3.55 1.25
C GLU A 5 -3.03 4.39 1.21
N VAL A 6 -3.02 5.46 0.41
CA VAL A 6 -1.87 6.34 0.27
C VAL A 6 -2.28 7.78 0.55
N ALA A 7 -1.47 8.48 1.35
CA ALA A 7 -1.57 9.92 1.52
C ALA A 7 -0.20 10.58 1.26
N VAL A 8 -0.23 11.79 0.71
CA VAL A 8 0.94 12.63 0.44
C VAL A 8 0.76 13.95 1.16
N ASN A 9 1.72 14.32 2.02
CA ASN A 9 1.66 15.54 2.84
C ASN A 9 0.35 15.64 3.65
N GLY A 10 -0.16 14.50 4.14
CA GLY A 10 -1.41 14.40 4.87
C GLY A 10 -2.69 14.47 4.02
N VAL A 11 -2.58 14.56 2.69
CA VAL A 11 -3.72 14.57 1.76
C VAL A 11 -3.88 13.20 1.10
N GLU A 12 -5.10 12.65 1.12
CA GLU A 12 -5.41 11.33 0.56
C GLU A 12 -5.19 11.30 -0.97
N ALA A 13 -4.36 10.36 -1.44
CA ALA A 13 -4.16 10.02 -2.86
C ALA A 13 -5.08 8.87 -3.32
N GLY A 14 -5.68 8.16 -2.37
CA GLY A 14 -6.75 7.19 -2.57
C GLY A 14 -6.46 5.80 -2.01
N VAL A 15 -7.38 4.88 -2.27
CA VAL A 15 -7.35 3.49 -1.79
C VAL A 15 -7.34 2.51 -2.96
N ARG A 16 -6.55 1.44 -2.88
CA ARG A 16 -6.59 0.30 -3.79
C ARG A 16 -6.74 -1.01 -3.04
N VAL A 17 -7.62 -1.86 -3.54
CA VAL A 17 -7.92 -3.21 -3.00
C VAL A 17 -7.40 -4.35 -3.91
N ALA A 18 -6.77 -3.99 -5.03
CA ALA A 18 -6.27 -4.92 -6.03
C ALA A 18 -5.17 -4.26 -6.90
N PRO A 19 -4.28 -5.06 -7.53
CA PRO A 19 -3.31 -4.55 -8.48
C PRO A 19 -3.98 -3.94 -9.73
N PRO A 20 -3.30 -3.02 -10.44
CA PRO A 20 -1.94 -2.53 -10.18
C PRO A 20 -1.88 -1.55 -9.00
N TRP A 21 -0.89 -1.73 -8.12
CA TRP A 21 -0.65 -0.87 -6.94
C TRP A 21 0.02 0.46 -7.34
N ARG A 22 -0.70 1.32 -8.09
CA ARG A 22 -0.18 2.59 -8.64
C ARG A 22 -1.09 3.75 -8.28
N PHE A 23 -0.57 4.78 -7.62
CA PHE A 23 -1.36 5.95 -7.24
C PHE A 23 -0.87 7.14 -8.06
N ASP A 24 -1.80 7.94 -8.59
CA ASP A 24 -1.45 9.23 -9.14
C ASP A 24 -1.35 10.22 -7.98
N VAL A 25 -0.18 10.84 -7.85
CA VAL A 25 0.13 11.80 -6.79
C VAL A 25 0.54 13.15 -7.38
N THR A 26 0.37 13.35 -8.70
CA THR A 26 0.91 14.48 -9.45
C THR A 26 0.53 15.83 -8.82
N ASP A 27 -0.75 15.98 -8.46
CA ASP A 27 -1.29 17.22 -7.90
C ASP A 27 -1.05 17.39 -6.39
N LEU A 28 -0.45 16.38 -5.73
CA LEU A 28 -0.21 16.37 -4.28
C LEU A 28 1.25 16.68 -3.90
N LEU A 29 2.15 16.65 -4.89
CA LEU A 29 3.57 16.87 -4.68
C LEU A 29 3.89 18.37 -4.62
N VAL A 30 4.80 18.73 -3.71
CA VAL A 30 5.39 20.07 -3.62
C VAL A 30 6.88 20.04 -3.95
N ALA A 31 7.45 21.19 -4.29
CA ALA A 31 8.89 21.30 -4.51
C ALA A 31 9.66 21.04 -3.20
N GLY A 32 10.67 20.17 -3.26
CA GLY A 32 11.47 19.79 -2.09
C GLY A 32 10.97 18.51 -1.43
N GLU A 33 10.97 18.48 -0.10
CA GLU A 33 10.62 17.30 0.67
C GLU A 33 9.10 17.05 0.67
N ASN A 34 8.71 15.79 0.52
CA ASN A 34 7.33 15.34 0.60
C ASN A 34 7.26 14.15 1.57
N THR A 35 6.22 14.09 2.38
CA THR A 35 5.94 12.94 3.25
C THR A 35 4.95 12.02 2.55
N LEU A 36 5.31 10.74 2.41
CA LEU A 36 4.42 9.70 1.90
C LEU A 36 3.99 8.78 3.06
N GLU A 37 2.70 8.62 3.25
CA GLU A 37 2.12 7.69 4.20
C GLU A 37 1.40 6.57 3.43
N VAL A 38 1.69 5.33 3.78
CA VAL A 38 1.08 4.15 3.16
C VAL A 38 0.51 3.25 4.26
N THR A 39 -0.82 3.20 4.36
CA THR A 39 -1.49 2.30 5.29
C THR A 39 -1.84 1.00 4.56
N VAL A 40 -1.21 -0.10 4.98
CA VAL A 40 -1.42 -1.44 4.39
C VAL A 40 -2.35 -2.25 5.28
N TYR A 41 -3.44 -2.72 4.69
CA TYR A 41 -4.39 -3.62 5.35
C TYR A 41 -4.22 -5.04 4.80
N ASN A 42 -4.13 -6.00 5.72
CA ASN A 42 -4.18 -7.43 5.42
C ASN A 42 -5.50 -8.01 5.95
N SER A 43 -5.61 -9.33 5.92
CA SER A 43 -6.72 -10.06 6.54
C SER A 43 -6.32 -10.63 7.90
N LEU A 44 -7.28 -11.21 8.63
CA LEU A 44 -7.03 -11.96 9.87
C LEU A 44 -6.17 -13.22 9.70
N SER A 45 -5.78 -13.59 8.47
CA SER A 45 -5.03 -14.82 8.21
C SER A 45 -3.74 -14.92 9.03
N ASN A 46 -3.05 -13.81 9.32
CA ASN A 46 -1.88 -13.82 10.20
C ASN A 46 -2.24 -14.23 11.63
N HIS A 47 -3.32 -13.67 12.16
CA HIS A 47 -3.79 -13.98 13.50
C HIS A 47 -4.22 -15.44 13.62
N TYR A 48 -4.86 -16.01 12.59
CA TYR A 48 -5.22 -17.44 12.60
C TYR A 48 -4.03 -18.40 12.65
N GLN A 49 -2.79 -17.94 12.47
CA GLN A 49 -1.63 -18.80 12.67
C GLN A 49 -1.28 -19.02 14.16
N THR A 50 -1.79 -18.18 15.07
CA THR A 50 -1.39 -18.21 16.49
C THR A 50 -2.26 -19.10 17.38
N GLU A 51 -3.41 -19.58 16.91
CA GLU A 51 -4.36 -20.36 17.71
C GLU A 51 -4.84 -21.64 16.96
N PRO A 52 -5.27 -22.69 17.67
CA PRO A 52 -5.86 -23.87 17.04
C PRO A 52 -7.15 -23.55 16.27
N ASN A 53 -7.11 -23.63 14.93
CA ASN A 53 -8.27 -23.48 14.05
C ASN A 53 -8.04 -24.18 12.70
N LEU A 54 -9.03 -24.12 11.82
CA LEU A 54 -9.03 -24.73 10.47
C LEU A 54 -8.43 -23.84 9.36
N TYR A 55 -8.11 -22.58 9.64
CA TYR A 55 -7.69 -21.55 8.68
C TYR A 55 -6.18 -21.29 8.68
N ARG A 56 -5.40 -22.34 8.94
CA ARG A 56 -3.93 -22.26 8.91
C ARG A 56 -3.39 -22.21 7.49
N GLY A 57 -2.25 -21.54 7.32
CA GLY A 57 -1.60 -21.36 6.03
C GLY A 57 -0.30 -20.58 6.14
N SER A 58 0.18 -20.06 5.01
CA SER A 58 1.38 -19.24 4.93
C SER A 58 1.02 -17.86 4.38
N PRO A 59 0.42 -16.97 5.20
CA PRO A 59 0.00 -15.66 4.72
C PRO A 59 1.20 -14.73 4.50
N GLU A 60 1.11 -13.96 3.41
CA GLU A 60 2.00 -12.84 3.14
C GLU A 60 1.32 -11.53 3.59
N SER A 61 2.08 -10.64 4.23
CA SER A 61 1.57 -9.37 4.73
C SER A 61 2.65 -8.29 4.77
N GLY A 62 2.31 -7.08 4.35
CA GLY A 62 3.16 -5.90 4.44
C GLY A 62 3.39 -5.22 3.08
N LEU A 63 4.32 -4.28 3.08
CA LEU A 63 4.74 -3.53 1.90
C LEU A 63 6.05 -4.12 1.37
N PHE A 64 5.97 -5.09 0.45
CA PHE A 64 7.14 -5.82 -0.04
C PHE A 64 8.07 -5.01 -0.95
N GLY A 65 7.52 -4.04 -1.69
CA GLY A 65 8.29 -3.16 -2.56
C GLY A 65 8.96 -3.85 -3.76
N PRO A 66 9.85 -3.15 -4.47
CA PRO A 66 10.26 -1.77 -4.21
C PRO A 66 9.12 -0.77 -4.48
N VAL A 67 8.98 0.23 -3.61
CA VAL A 67 8.15 1.41 -3.88
C VAL A 67 8.92 2.32 -4.82
N ARG A 68 8.26 2.79 -5.88
CA ARG A 68 8.88 3.65 -6.90
C ARG A 68 7.99 4.83 -7.22
N LEU A 69 8.59 6.01 -7.32
CA LEU A 69 7.98 7.15 -7.97
C LEU A 69 8.25 7.05 -9.47
N LEU A 70 7.19 7.09 -10.28
CA LEU A 70 7.27 7.00 -11.73
C LEU A 70 6.79 8.33 -12.33
N ARG A 71 7.47 8.82 -13.37
CA ARG A 71 7.02 9.99 -14.12
C ARG A 71 6.02 9.55 -15.17
N HIS A 72 4.88 10.25 -15.28
CA HIS A 72 3.96 10.07 -16.39
C HIS A 72 4.58 10.65 -17.67
N GLY A 73 4.89 9.79 -18.65
CA GLY A 73 5.38 10.20 -19.97
C GLY A 73 6.79 10.83 -19.96
N GLY A 74 7.77 10.03 -20.34
CA GLY A 74 9.12 10.44 -20.71
C GLY A 74 9.81 9.24 -21.35
N GLU A 75 10.49 9.45 -22.48
CA GLU A 75 11.39 8.45 -23.08
C GLU A 75 12.42 7.93 -22.08
#